data_AF-A0A842QCW5-F1
#
_entry.id   AF-A0A842QCW5-F1
#
_cell.length_a   1.000
_cell.length_b   1.000
_cell.length_c   1.000
_cell.angle_alpha   90.00
_cell.angle_beta   90.00
_cell.angle_gamma   90.00
#
_symmetry.space_group_name_H-M   'P 1'
#
loop_
_entity.id
_entity.type
_entity.pdbx_description
1 polymer ?
#
loop_
_entity_poly.entity_id
_entity_poly.type
_entity_poly.pdbx_seq_one_letter_code
_entity_poly.pdbx_strand_id
1 'polypeptide(L)'
;MADINRDTIRSENVDIGFIQEVVDAGANRIRTCMQCGTCSSVCPSGRRTAFRTREIIRKALLGLKDEVLSSPDLWLCTTCLTCLERCPRQIKVTDAIIIMRNMAADEGYMLPGHRKASKKLLETGHAVPLDEANHEMRKELEIPEIPPTVHQHEDALEDVKKIMKRTGFQKLIEGQESEEGE
;
A
#
# COMPACT_ATOMS: atom_id res chain seq x y z
N MET A 1 9.41 -18.42 -29.73
CA MET A 1 8.85 -17.09 -29.41
C MET A 1 7.82 -17.34 -28.34
N ALA A 2 8.09 -16.92 -27.11
CA ALA A 2 7.15 -17.11 -26.00
C ALA A 2 5.80 -16.49 -26.38
N ASP A 3 4.71 -17.19 -26.07
CA ASP A 3 3.35 -16.68 -26.20
C ASP A 3 3.30 -15.27 -25.62
N ILE A 4 3.20 -14.29 -26.51
CA ILE A 4 2.84 -12.94 -26.10
C ILE A 4 1.41 -13.11 -25.61
N ASN A 5 1.22 -13.12 -24.30
CA ASN A 5 -0.12 -13.16 -23.72
C ASN A 5 -0.88 -11.93 -24.23
N ARG A 6 -1.74 -12.12 -25.22
CA ARG A 6 -2.58 -11.09 -25.84
C ARG A 6 -3.93 -11.15 -25.16
N ASP A 7 -3.95 -10.85 -23.87
CA ASP A 7 -5.20 -10.61 -23.18
C ASP A 7 -5.90 -9.44 -23.89
N THR A 8 -7.04 -9.77 -24.52
CA THR A 8 -7.78 -8.80 -25.33
C THR A 8 -8.54 -7.90 -24.37
N ILE A 9 -8.10 -6.64 -24.26
CA ILE A 9 -8.84 -5.62 -23.50
C ILE A 9 -10.14 -5.32 -24.24
N ARG A 10 -11.27 -5.62 -23.60
CA ARG A 10 -12.60 -5.28 -24.10
C ARG A 10 -13.12 -4.02 -23.40
N SER A 11 -14.08 -3.36 -24.03
CA SER A 11 -14.71 -2.16 -23.45
C SER A 11 -15.38 -2.44 -22.10
N GLU A 12 -15.84 -3.66 -21.86
CA GLU A 12 -16.41 -4.11 -20.58
C GLU A 12 -15.39 -4.15 -19.43
N ASN A 13 -14.08 -4.22 -19.73
CA ASN A 13 -13.01 -4.23 -18.73
C ASN A 13 -12.52 -2.82 -18.38
N VAL A 14 -13.10 -1.78 -18.98
CA VAL A 14 -12.63 -0.40 -18.86
C VAL A 14 -13.61 0.42 -18.02
N ASP A 15 -13.16 0.82 -16.83
CA ASP A 15 -13.80 1.81 -16.00
C ASP A 15 -13.24 3.21 -16.31
N ILE A 16 -13.99 3.98 -17.10
CA ILE A 16 -13.60 5.35 -17.50
C ILE A 16 -13.54 6.30 -16.28
N GLY A 17 -14.28 6.01 -15.21
CA GLY A 17 -14.32 6.79 -13.98
C GLY A 17 -13.09 6.59 -13.09
N PHE A 18 -12.47 5.42 -13.14
CA PHE A 18 -11.37 5.04 -12.23
C PHE A 18 -10.25 6.09 -12.15
N ILE A 19 -9.78 6.58 -13.29
CA ILE A 19 -8.70 7.59 -13.30
C ILE A 19 -9.13 8.92 -12.67
N GLN A 20 -10.42 9.26 -12.72
CA GLN A 20 -10.94 10.45 -12.06
C GLN A 20 -10.92 10.26 -10.53
N GLU A 21 -11.32 9.08 -10.04
CA GLU A 21 -11.22 8.75 -8.61
C GLU A 21 -9.77 8.87 -8.10
N VAL A 22 -8.80 8.38 -8.87
CA VAL A 22 -7.37 8.48 -8.52
C VAL A 22 -6.89 9.94 -8.48
N VAL A 23 -7.40 10.79 -9.39
CA VAL A 23 -7.11 12.23 -9.40
C VAL A 23 -7.74 12.91 -8.19
N ASP A 24 -9.00 12.64 -7.89
CA ASP A 24 -9.76 13.25 -6.79
C ASP A 24 -9.17 12.87 -5.42
N ALA A 25 -8.57 11.68 -5.32
CA ALA A 25 -7.80 11.24 -4.16
C ALA A 25 -6.42 11.91 -4.01
N GLY A 26 -6.02 12.77 -4.97
CA GLY A 26 -4.83 13.63 -4.85
C GLY A 26 -3.76 13.43 -5.92
N ALA A 27 -3.93 12.51 -6.88
CA ALA A 27 -2.96 12.28 -7.95
C ALA A 27 -3.06 13.29 -9.12
N ASN A 28 -3.16 14.59 -8.82
CA ASN A 28 -3.56 15.67 -9.74
C ASN A 28 -2.82 15.71 -11.09
N ARG A 29 -1.54 15.33 -11.13
CA ARG A 29 -0.71 15.38 -12.35
C ARG A 29 -0.63 14.06 -13.11
N ILE A 30 -1.26 12.99 -12.64
CA ILE A 30 -1.12 11.65 -13.24
C ILE A 30 -1.51 11.63 -14.73
N ARG A 31 -2.53 12.41 -15.12
CA ARG A 31 -2.99 12.56 -16.52
C ARG A 31 -1.94 13.18 -17.45
N THR A 32 -0.92 13.83 -16.89
CA THR A 32 0.18 14.43 -17.67
C THR A 32 1.26 13.42 -18.06
N CYS A 33 1.11 12.14 -17.67
CA CYS A 33 2.07 11.08 -17.96
C CYS A 33 2.22 10.87 -19.46
N MET A 34 3.45 11.02 -19.94
CA MET A 34 3.83 10.82 -21.34
C MET A 34 4.45 9.43 -21.60
N GLN A 35 4.33 8.50 -20.65
CA GLN A 35 4.82 7.13 -20.79
C GLN A 35 6.33 7.00 -21.12
N CYS A 36 7.17 7.95 -20.66
CA CYS A 36 8.61 7.97 -20.97
C CYS A 36 9.42 6.83 -20.32
N GLY A 37 8.90 6.17 -19.29
CA GLY A 37 9.54 5.01 -18.67
C GLY A 37 10.59 5.32 -17.60
N THR A 38 10.90 6.59 -17.33
CA THR A 38 11.87 6.99 -16.29
C THR A 38 11.57 6.36 -14.93
N CYS A 39 10.29 6.29 -14.53
CA CYS A 39 9.90 5.67 -13.26
C CYS A 39 10.26 4.18 -13.19
N SER A 40 10.15 3.45 -14.31
CA SER A 40 10.47 2.02 -14.36
C SER A 40 11.97 1.78 -14.44
N SER A 41 12.72 2.62 -15.17
CA SER A 41 14.18 2.47 -15.29
C SER A 41 14.91 2.70 -13.97
N VAL A 42 14.36 3.54 -13.09
CA VAL A 42 14.96 3.86 -11.79
C VAL A 42 14.40 3.01 -10.65
N CYS A 43 13.40 2.17 -10.92
CA CYS A 43 12.76 1.36 -9.89
C CYS A 43 13.70 0.24 -9.42
N PRO A 44 14.06 0.17 -8.12
CA PRO A 44 14.88 -0.93 -7.62
C PRO A 44 14.15 -2.28 -7.71
N SER A 45 12.85 -2.33 -7.38
CA SER A 45 12.05 -3.55 -7.47
C SER A 45 11.93 -4.06 -8.91
N GLY A 46 11.76 -3.16 -9.88
CA GLY A 46 11.67 -3.51 -11.30
C GLY A 46 12.94 -4.16 -11.87
N ARG A 47 14.12 -3.93 -11.26
CA ARG A 47 15.37 -4.58 -11.67
C ARG A 47 15.44 -6.07 -11.31
N ARG A 48 14.57 -6.54 -10.41
CA ARG A 48 14.58 -7.91 -9.89
C ARG A 48 13.25 -8.65 -10.11
N THR A 49 12.24 -7.97 -10.65
CA THR A 49 10.87 -8.48 -10.79
C THR A 49 10.26 -8.04 -12.13
N ALA A 50 9.05 -8.51 -12.41
CA ALA A 50 8.26 -8.06 -13.55
C ALA A 50 7.67 -6.65 -13.36
N PHE A 51 7.67 -6.10 -12.14
CA PHE A 51 7.05 -4.81 -11.82
C PHE A 51 7.55 -3.67 -12.71
N ARG A 52 6.63 -3.05 -13.46
CA ARG A 52 6.88 -1.83 -14.23
C ARG A 52 5.97 -0.72 -13.74
N THR A 53 6.55 0.24 -13.03
CA THR A 53 5.84 1.42 -12.51
C THR A 53 5.09 2.17 -13.62
N ARG A 54 5.65 2.23 -14.83
CA ARG A 54 5.01 2.89 -15.98
C ARG A 54 3.73 2.17 -16.40
N GLU A 55 3.69 0.85 -16.32
CA GLU A 55 2.55 0.04 -16.74
C GLU A 55 1.38 0.19 -15.77
N ILE A 56 1.63 0.19 -14.46
CA ILE A 56 0.59 0.51 -13.47
C ILE A 56 -0.05 1.88 -13.75
N ILE A 57 0.76 2.91 -13.99
CA ILE A 57 0.26 4.24 -14.36
C ILE A 57 -0.51 4.20 -15.70
N ARG A 58 -0.05 3.40 -16.67
CA ARG A 58 -0.73 3.25 -17.96
C ARG A 58 -2.10 2.60 -17.82
N LYS A 59 -2.19 1.52 -17.04
CA LYS A 59 -3.41 0.77 -16.77
C LYS A 59 -4.43 1.64 -16.03
N ALA A 60 -3.97 2.40 -15.03
CA ALA A 60 -4.81 3.40 -14.36
C ALA A 60 -5.36 4.44 -15.33
N LEU A 61 -4.53 5.01 -16.20
CA LEU A 61 -4.97 5.96 -17.23
C LEU A 61 -5.91 5.36 -18.28
N LEU A 62 -5.87 4.04 -18.48
CA LEU A 62 -6.78 3.32 -19.38
C LEU A 62 -8.10 2.96 -18.72
N GLY A 63 -8.24 3.12 -17.39
CA GLY A 63 -9.42 2.64 -16.68
C GLY A 63 -9.41 1.13 -16.40
N LEU A 64 -8.27 0.45 -16.50
CA LEU A 64 -8.15 -0.97 -16.20
C LEU A 64 -8.06 -1.18 -14.68
N LYS A 65 -9.14 -0.83 -13.99
CA LYS A 65 -9.24 -0.78 -12.53
C LYS A 65 -8.88 -2.13 -11.89
N ASP A 66 -9.57 -3.19 -12.31
CA ASP A 66 -9.37 -4.54 -11.76
C ASP A 66 -7.93 -5.01 -11.93
N GLU A 67 -7.34 -4.79 -13.12
CA GLU A 67 -5.95 -5.13 -13.39
C GLU A 67 -4.92 -4.34 -12.56
N VAL A 68 -5.30 -3.17 -12.03
CA VAL A 68 -4.43 -2.36 -11.18
C VAL A 68 -4.59 -2.76 -9.72
N LEU A 69 -5.82 -2.82 -9.23
CA LEU A 69 -6.11 -2.99 -7.80
C LEU A 69 -5.87 -4.43 -7.32
N SER A 70 -6.17 -5.44 -8.16
CA SER A 70 -5.90 -6.84 -7.84
C SER A 70 -4.44 -7.25 -8.04
N SER A 71 -3.61 -6.40 -8.66
CA SER A 71 -2.28 -6.80 -9.08
C SER A 71 -1.30 -6.93 -7.90
N PRO A 72 -0.60 -8.07 -7.74
CA PRO A 72 0.43 -8.21 -6.72
C PRO A 72 1.61 -7.24 -6.95
N ASP A 73 1.84 -6.83 -8.19
CA ASP A 73 2.87 -5.86 -8.57
C ASP A 73 2.67 -4.48 -7.90
N LEU A 74 1.41 -4.11 -7.62
CA LEU A 74 1.09 -2.87 -6.91
C LEU A 74 1.78 -2.82 -5.54
N TRP A 75 1.95 -3.97 -4.89
CA TRP A 75 2.57 -4.11 -3.57
C TRP A 75 4.10 -4.20 -3.60
N LEU A 76 4.73 -4.34 -4.78
CA LEU A 76 6.20 -4.42 -4.91
C LEU A 76 6.91 -3.06 -4.85
N CYS A 77 6.18 -1.94 -4.91
CA CYS A 77 6.75 -0.61 -4.70
C CYS A 77 7.19 -0.43 -3.24
N THR A 78 8.48 -0.14 -3.03
CA THR A 78 9.07 0.09 -1.70
C THR A 78 8.91 1.53 -1.21
N THR A 79 8.18 2.37 -1.95
CA THR A 79 8.02 3.80 -1.65
C THR A 79 9.34 4.58 -1.53
N CYS A 80 10.39 4.17 -2.25
CA CYS A 80 11.73 4.79 -2.19
C CYS A 80 11.84 6.21 -2.80
N LEU A 81 10.73 6.76 -3.31
CA LEU A 81 10.61 8.11 -3.87
C LEU A 81 11.43 8.45 -5.13
N THR A 82 12.33 7.59 -5.60
CA THR A 82 13.20 7.89 -6.74
C THR A 82 12.44 8.22 -8.03
N CYS A 83 11.31 7.55 -8.28
CA CYS A 83 10.47 7.82 -9.44
C CYS A 83 9.69 9.13 -9.34
N LEU A 84 9.35 9.57 -8.13
CA LEU A 84 8.73 10.87 -7.85
C LEU A 84 9.72 11.99 -8.19
N GLU A 85 10.95 11.88 -7.69
CA GLU A 85 12.02 12.88 -7.91
C GLU A 85 12.43 13.01 -9.37
N ARG A 86 12.47 11.89 -10.10
CA ARG A 86 12.99 11.87 -11.49
C ARG A 86 11.92 12.03 -12.56
N CYS A 87 10.64 12.20 -12.19
CA CYS A 87 9.59 12.33 -13.18
C CYS A 87 9.71 13.67 -13.94
N PRO A 88 9.94 13.68 -15.28
CA PRO A 88 10.07 14.92 -16.04
C PRO A 88 8.75 15.72 -16.12
N ARG A 89 7.62 15.07 -15.81
CA ARG A 89 6.28 15.69 -15.74
C ARG A 89 5.89 16.11 -14.31
N GLN A 90 6.77 15.87 -13.34
CA GLN A 90 6.58 16.15 -11.92
C GLN A 90 5.33 15.44 -11.37
N ILE A 91 5.11 14.21 -11.80
CA ILE A 91 4.05 13.35 -11.27
C ILE A 91 4.54 12.80 -9.93
N LYS A 92 3.71 12.92 -8.90
CA LYS A 92 3.95 12.25 -7.63
C LYS A 92 3.63 10.76 -7.74
N VAL A 93 4.51 10.03 -8.44
CA VAL A 93 4.28 8.62 -8.83
C VAL A 93 4.11 7.72 -7.60
N THR A 94 4.90 7.95 -6.54
CA THR A 94 4.76 7.20 -5.29
C THR A 94 3.38 7.43 -4.65
N ASP A 95 2.94 8.67 -4.55
CA ASP A 95 1.64 9.03 -3.96
C ASP A 95 0.49 8.40 -4.74
N ALA A 96 0.56 8.42 -6.08
CA ALA A 96 -0.43 7.73 -6.92
C ALA A 96 -0.50 6.23 -6.63
N ILE A 97 0.64 5.55 -6.42
CA ILE A 97 0.67 4.14 -6.04
C ILE A 97 0.05 3.92 -4.66
N ILE A 98 0.31 4.79 -3.69
CA ILE A 98 -0.29 4.71 -2.35
C ILE A 98 -1.81 4.89 -2.43
N ILE A 99 -2.29 5.86 -3.22
CA ILE A 99 -3.73 6.06 -3.47
C ILE A 99 -4.36 4.78 -4.03
N MET A 100 -3.76 4.19 -5.06
CA MET A 100 -4.27 2.94 -5.64
C MET A 100 -4.20 1.78 -4.65
N ARG A 101 -3.22 1.75 -3.73
CA ARG A 101 -3.19 0.75 -2.63
C ARG A 101 -4.31 0.95 -1.62
N ASN A 102 -4.69 2.18 -1.32
CA ASN A 102 -5.84 2.46 -0.44
C ASN A 102 -7.13 1.91 -1.07
N MET A 103 -7.36 2.23 -2.35
CA MET A 103 -8.49 1.70 -3.11
C MET A 103 -8.47 0.16 -3.17
N ALA A 104 -7.30 -0.43 -3.43
CA ALA A 104 -7.13 -1.88 -3.45
C ALA A 104 -7.45 -2.52 -2.08
N ALA A 105 -7.02 -1.90 -0.99
CA ALA A 105 -7.32 -2.37 0.36
C ALA A 105 -8.83 -2.30 0.66
N ASP A 106 -9.49 -1.20 0.29
CA ASP A 106 -10.94 -1.02 0.44
C ASP A 106 -11.73 -2.10 -0.33
N GLU A 107 -11.19 -2.59 -1.45
CA GLU A 107 -11.84 -3.60 -2.30
C GLU A 107 -11.53 -5.07 -1.94
N GLY A 108 -10.64 -5.36 -0.99
CA GLY A 108 -10.32 -6.75 -0.66
C GLY A 108 -8.85 -7.11 -0.73
N TYR A 109 -8.07 -6.32 -1.46
CA TYR A 109 -6.73 -6.72 -1.90
C TYR A 109 -5.62 -6.36 -0.90
N MET A 110 -5.96 -6.12 0.38
CA MET A 110 -4.96 -5.91 1.43
C MET A 110 -4.26 -7.23 1.76
N LEU A 111 -2.93 -7.25 1.62
CA LEU A 111 -2.13 -8.44 1.89
C LEU A 111 -2.21 -8.90 3.38
N PRO A 112 -2.21 -10.23 3.64
CA PRO A 112 -2.35 -10.78 5.00
C PRO A 112 -1.31 -10.26 6.00
N GLY A 113 -0.06 -10.07 5.57
CA GLY A 113 1.01 -9.54 6.42
C GLY A 113 0.76 -8.11 6.89
N HIS A 114 0.22 -7.25 6.01
CA HIS A 114 -0.16 -5.88 6.36
C HIS A 114 -1.34 -5.88 7.33
N ARG A 115 -2.37 -6.70 7.08
CA ARG A 115 -3.51 -6.85 7.98
C ARG A 115 -3.08 -7.30 9.37
N LYS A 116 -2.19 -8.30 9.46
CA LYS A 116 -1.64 -8.79 10.74
C LYS A 116 -0.91 -7.69 11.51
N ALA A 117 -0.07 -6.89 10.84
CA ALA A 117 0.62 -5.77 11.47
C ALA A 117 -0.38 -4.69 11.95
N SER A 118 -1.43 -4.42 11.18
CA SER A 118 -2.49 -3.48 11.56
C SER A 118 -3.35 -3.97 12.72
N LYS A 119 -3.63 -5.28 12.83
CA LYS A 119 -4.32 -5.88 13.99
C LYS A 119 -3.48 -5.71 15.27
N LYS A 120 -2.16 -5.96 15.20
CA LYS A 120 -1.25 -5.70 16.33
C LYS A 120 -1.28 -4.23 16.79
N LEU A 121 -1.34 -3.29 15.84
CA LEU A 121 -1.48 -1.87 16.15
C LEU A 121 -2.77 -1.56 16.91
N LEU A 122 -3.89 -2.17 16.53
CA LEU A 122 -5.18 -2.02 17.22
C LEU A 122 -5.13 -2.57 18.65
N GLU A 123 -4.51 -3.74 18.82
CA GLU A 123 -4.46 -4.46 20.09
C GLU A 123 -3.49 -3.81 21.08
N THR A 124 -2.32 -3.36 20.59
CA THR A 124 -1.17 -3.02 21.45
C THR A 124 -0.63 -1.61 21.26
N GLY A 125 -1.19 -0.84 20.32
CA GLY A 125 -0.66 0.47 19.93
C GLY A 125 0.62 0.42 19.09
N HIS A 126 1.12 -0.78 18.76
CA HIS A 126 2.36 -0.96 18.01
C HIS A 126 2.23 -2.07 16.94
N ALA A 127 2.84 -1.86 15.78
CA ALA A 127 2.92 -2.92 14.75
C ALA A 127 3.83 -4.09 15.20
N VAL A 128 4.81 -3.80 16.05
CA VAL A 128 5.72 -4.76 16.67
C VAL A 128 5.71 -4.51 18.18
N PRO A 129 4.84 -5.20 18.93
CA PRO A 129 4.77 -5.07 20.38
C PRO A 129 6.01 -5.70 21.04
N LEU A 130 6.26 -5.33 22.29
CA LEU A 130 7.25 -5.99 23.14
C LEU A 130 6.93 -7.48 23.30
N ASP A 131 7.98 -8.28 23.25
CA ASP A 131 7.97 -9.70 23.61
C ASP A 131 8.99 -9.95 24.73
N GLU A 132 8.99 -11.16 25.29
CA GLU A 132 9.87 -11.54 26.41
C GLU A 132 11.36 -11.27 26.11
N ALA A 133 11.82 -11.55 24.88
CA ALA A 133 13.20 -11.29 24.49
C ALA A 133 13.54 -9.80 24.53
N ASN A 134 12.61 -8.93 24.12
CA ASN A 134 12.78 -7.49 24.26
C ASN A 134 12.80 -7.06 25.74
N HIS A 135 11.98 -7.66 26.61
CA HIS A 135 12.00 -7.37 28.05
C HIS A 135 13.36 -7.72 28.69
N GLU A 136 13.89 -8.90 28.39
CA GLU A 136 15.21 -9.36 28.86
C GLU A 136 16.33 -8.45 28.37
N MET A 137 16.38 -8.18 27.06
CA MET A 137 17.40 -7.31 26.46
C MET A 137 17.38 -5.90 27.05
N ARG A 138 16.21 -5.35 27.38
CA ARG A 138 16.10 -4.02 27.99
C ARG A 138 16.65 -4.00 29.43
N LYS A 139 16.46 -5.08 30.21
CA LYS A 139 17.07 -5.22 31.54
C LYS A 139 18.60 -5.29 31.45
N GLU A 140 19.12 -6.07 30.51
CA GLU A 140 20.57 -6.19 30.27
C GLU A 140 21.22 -4.86 29.88
N LEU A 141 20.51 -4.06 29.08
CA LEU A 141 20.94 -2.72 28.68
C LEU A 141 20.72 -1.65 29.76
N GLU A 142 20.22 -2.03 30.94
CA GLU A 142 19.92 -1.14 32.08
C GLU A 142 18.97 0.03 31.71
N ILE A 143 18.06 -0.21 30.76
CA ILE A 143 17.02 0.74 30.36
C ILE A 143 15.66 0.33 30.93
N PRO A 144 14.68 1.26 31.05
CA PRO A 144 13.35 0.92 31.56
C PRO A 144 12.75 -0.26 30.80
N GLU A 145 12.37 -1.32 31.52
CA GLU A 145 11.84 -2.56 30.94
C GLU A 145 10.66 -2.28 30.02
N ILE A 146 9.72 -1.45 30.47
CA ILE A 146 8.64 -0.93 29.63
C ILE A 146 9.07 0.45 29.09
N PRO A 147 9.13 0.64 27.77
CA PRO A 147 9.44 1.93 27.17
C PRO A 147 8.28 2.93 27.37
N PRO A 148 8.58 4.24 27.43
CA PRO A 148 7.56 5.30 27.56
C PRO A 148 6.84 5.55 26.24
N THR A 149 6.16 4.53 25.75
CA THR A 149 5.29 4.54 24.56
C THR A 149 3.87 4.14 24.97
N VAL A 150 3.00 3.82 24.01
CA VAL A 150 1.65 3.30 24.29
C VAL A 150 1.66 2.06 25.20
N HIS A 151 2.78 1.35 25.31
CA HIS A 151 2.94 0.24 26.25
C HIS A 151 2.91 0.68 27.73
N GLN A 152 3.37 1.90 28.05
CA GLN A 152 3.36 2.45 29.40
C GLN A 152 2.11 3.30 29.69
N HIS A 153 1.43 3.77 28.64
CA HIS A 153 0.33 4.74 28.72
C HIS A 153 -0.98 4.13 28.22
N GLU A 154 -1.78 3.56 29.13
CA GLU A 154 -3.06 2.89 28.79
C GLU A 154 -4.10 3.85 28.17
N ASP A 155 -4.11 5.10 28.62
CA ASP A 155 -4.96 6.16 28.05
C ASP A 155 -4.63 6.43 26.58
N ALA A 156 -3.35 6.41 26.21
CA ALA A 156 -2.92 6.55 24.83
C ALA A 156 -3.37 5.38 23.95
N LEU A 157 -3.47 4.16 24.49
CA LEU A 157 -4.00 3.00 23.75
C LEU A 157 -5.49 3.18 23.42
N GLU A 158 -6.27 3.70 24.36
CA GLU A 158 -7.68 4.00 24.13
C GLU A 158 -7.87 5.10 23.08
N ASP A 159 -6.99 6.11 23.04
CA ASP A 159 -6.99 7.12 21.99
C ASP A 159 -6.67 6.52 20.61
N VAL A 160 -5.69 5.60 20.52
CA VAL A 160 -5.38 4.87 19.27
C VAL A 160 -6.62 4.12 18.78
N LYS A 161 -7.26 3.31 19.64
CA LYS A 161 -8.47 2.56 19.30
C LYS A 161 -9.60 3.48 18.84
N LYS A 162 -9.79 4.61 19.53
CA LYS A 162 -10.81 5.61 19.19
C LYS A 162 -10.56 6.23 17.80
N ILE A 163 -9.31 6.55 17.46
CA ILE A 163 -8.94 7.05 16.14
C ILE A 163 -9.20 5.97 15.08
N MET A 164 -8.72 4.75 15.27
CA MET A 164 -8.91 3.64 14.32
C MET A 164 -10.38 3.33 14.06
N LYS A 165 -11.24 3.43 15.09
CA LYS A 165 -12.69 3.29 14.95
C LYS A 165 -13.29 4.46 14.17
N ARG A 166 -12.93 5.70 14.51
CA ARG A 166 -13.48 6.92 13.88
C ARG A 166 -13.09 7.08 12.41
N THR A 167 -11.90 6.65 12.03
CA THR A 167 -11.46 6.70 10.63
C THR A 167 -12.00 5.54 9.78
N GLY A 168 -12.70 4.58 10.39
CA GLY A 168 -13.17 3.36 9.71
C GLY A 168 -12.08 2.32 9.48
N PHE A 169 -10.83 2.59 9.87
CA PHE A 169 -9.70 1.69 9.65
C PHE A 169 -9.85 0.37 10.42
N GLN A 170 -10.46 0.39 11.61
CA GLN A 170 -10.79 -0.84 12.34
C GLN A 170 -11.69 -1.77 11.50
N LYS A 171 -12.75 -1.22 10.89
CA LYS A 171 -13.65 -1.98 10.01
C LYS A 171 -12.93 -2.54 8.78
N LEU A 172 -12.01 -1.77 8.19
CA LEU A 172 -11.21 -2.19 7.03
C LEU A 172 -10.37 -3.45 7.33
N ILE A 173 -9.75 -3.51 8.51
CA ILE A 173 -8.86 -4.62 8.88
C ILE A 173 -9.62 -5.85 9.40
N GLU A 174 -10.83 -5.66 9.96
CA GLU A 174 -11.71 -6.73 10.46
C GLU A 174 -12.61 -7.33 9.35
N GLY A 175 -13.15 -6.50 8.45
CA GLY A 175 -14.24 -6.84 7.53
C GLY A 175 -13.91 -7.75 6.34
N GLN A 176 -12.75 -8.41 6.33
CA GLN A 176 -12.30 -9.27 5.23
C GLN A 176 -11.74 -10.60 5.76
N GLU A 177 -12.32 -11.12 6.86
CA GLU A 177 -12.21 -12.55 7.19
C GLU A 177 -13.17 -13.35 6.27
N SER A 178 -12.83 -13.41 4.99
CA SER A 178 -13.49 -14.29 4.01
C SER A 178 -12.43 -15.18 3.36
N GLU A 179 -12.51 -16.47 3.72
CA GLU A 179 -12.14 -17.66 2.96
C GLU A 179 -10.99 -17.52 1.95
N GLU A 180 -9.78 -17.92 2.35
CA GLU A 180 -8.88 -18.74 1.52
C GLU A 180 -7.75 -19.26 2.41
N GLY A 181 -8.08 -20.32 3.15
CA GLY A 181 -7.13 -21.36 3.45
C GLY A 181 -7.31 -22.44 2.39
N GLU A 182 -6.32 -22.61 1.52
CA GLU A 182 -5.85 -23.87 0.93
C GLU A 182 -4.45 -23.65 0.35
#